data_AF-A0AAN8IIM2-F1
#
_entry.id   AF-A0AAN8IIM2-F1
#
_cell.length_a   1.000
_cell.length_b   1.000
_cell.length_c   1.000
_cell.angle_alpha   90.00
_cell.angle_beta   90.00
_cell.angle_gamma   90.00
#
_symmetry.space_group_name_H-M   'P 1'
#
loop_
_entity.id
_entity.type
_entity.pdbx_description
1 polymer ?
#
loop_
_entity_poly.entity_id
_entity_poly.type
_entity_poly.pdbx_seq_one_letter_code
_entity_poly.pdbx_strand_id
1 'polypeptide(L)'
;MASMTQKSSALNKLWHGLQGTWQLKRKLHSMNASEPSGTCTGIATFTSRQPAVFLDGDDKLQTASKEMLYSEQGEFEMTSAGSATNLPKFSFSRKYVWRLQDEKSATPEISVWFVKPGSEQIDYLFHKFLVQDVTADKKLDQPSTIVQCSGGHLCVEDYYSSTYTFQLCESSACSSDNFLLACWNMLHEVRGPKKDQIIETEFVPT
;
A
#
# COMPACT_ATOMS: atom_id res chain seq x y z
N MET A 1 -15.20 -13.34 -12.37
CA MET A 1 -14.93 -13.25 -10.92
C MET A 1 -14.10 -14.42 -10.49
N ALA A 2 -12.95 -14.16 -9.84
CA ALA A 2 -12.07 -15.19 -9.28
C ALA A 2 -12.72 -15.96 -8.12
N SER A 3 -12.33 -17.23 -7.93
CA SER A 3 -12.80 -18.04 -6.80
C SER A 3 -12.18 -17.59 -5.47
N MET A 4 -12.79 -17.95 -4.33
CA MET A 4 -12.25 -17.63 -3.00
C MET A 4 -10.84 -18.19 -2.80
N THR A 5 -10.60 -19.43 -3.22
CA THR A 5 -9.28 -20.08 -3.17
C THR A 5 -8.25 -19.34 -4.02
N GLN A 6 -8.66 -18.83 -5.20
CA GLN A 6 -7.78 -18.06 -6.07
C GLN A 6 -7.41 -16.72 -5.43
N LYS A 7 -8.36 -16.04 -4.78
CA LYS A 7 -8.11 -14.78 -4.06
C LYS A 7 -7.13 -14.97 -2.88
N SER A 8 -7.32 -16.00 -2.06
CA SER A 8 -6.39 -16.33 -0.96
C SER A 8 -5.01 -16.70 -1.46
N SER A 9 -4.91 -17.53 -2.50
CA SER A 9 -3.63 -17.87 -3.12
C SER A 9 -2.89 -16.63 -3.65
N ALA A 10 -3.61 -15.76 -4.36
CA ALA A 10 -3.06 -14.52 -4.91
C ALA A 10 -2.58 -13.56 -3.81
N LEU A 11 -3.36 -13.36 -2.74
CA LEU A 11 -2.96 -12.49 -1.63
C LEU A 11 -1.74 -13.05 -0.88
N ASN A 12 -1.65 -14.37 -0.72
CA ASN A 12 -0.47 -14.99 -0.13
C ASN A 12 0.77 -14.79 -1.00
N LYS A 13 0.69 -15.00 -2.31
CA LYS A 13 1.82 -14.72 -3.22
C LYS A 13 2.22 -13.24 -3.18
N LEU A 14 1.23 -12.36 -3.20
CA LEU A 14 1.43 -10.92 -3.05
C LEU A 14 2.20 -10.59 -1.77
N TRP A 15 1.76 -11.13 -0.63
CA TRP A 15 2.37 -10.87 0.67
C TRP A 15 3.86 -11.19 0.68
N HIS A 16 4.26 -12.35 0.15
CA HIS A 16 5.68 -12.70 0.04
C HIS A 16 6.40 -11.77 -0.94
N GLY A 17 5.75 -11.44 -2.06
CA GLY A 17 6.30 -10.56 -3.08
C GLY A 17 6.54 -9.13 -2.61
N LEU A 18 5.83 -8.63 -1.59
CA LEU A 18 6.04 -7.28 -1.04
C LEU A 18 7.37 -7.10 -0.31
N GLN A 19 7.94 -8.18 0.24
CA GLN A 19 9.17 -8.10 1.04
C GLN A 19 10.34 -7.57 0.22
N GLY A 20 11.13 -6.67 0.81
CA GLY A 20 12.29 -6.07 0.16
C GLY A 20 12.13 -4.58 -0.05
N THR A 21 12.86 -4.05 -1.03
CA THR A 21 13.04 -2.63 -1.24
C THR A 21 12.47 -2.21 -2.59
N TRP A 22 11.82 -1.05 -2.61
CA TRP A 22 11.08 -0.51 -3.74
C TRP A 22 11.45 0.94 -3.97
N GLN A 23 11.69 1.31 -5.22
CA GLN A 23 11.60 2.68 -5.67
C GLN A 23 10.14 3.14 -5.52
N LEU A 24 9.95 4.28 -4.87
CA LEU A 24 8.65 4.90 -4.64
C LEU A 24 8.56 6.20 -5.43
N LYS A 25 7.50 6.33 -6.24
CA LYS A 25 7.15 7.58 -6.90
C LYS A 25 5.70 7.91 -6.58
N ARG A 26 5.47 9.06 -5.94
CA ARG A 26 4.14 9.50 -5.51
C ARG A 26 3.78 10.82 -6.17
N LYS A 27 2.54 10.95 -6.60
CA LYS A 27 1.90 12.22 -6.96
C LYS A 27 0.84 12.53 -5.92
N LEU A 28 0.87 13.75 -5.41
CA LEU A 28 -0.12 14.30 -4.49
C LEU A 28 -0.82 15.45 -5.19
N HIS A 29 -2.13 15.33 -5.32
CA HIS A 29 -2.99 16.38 -5.83
C HIS A 29 -4.04 16.72 -4.78
N SER A 30 -4.04 17.95 -4.29
CA SER A 30 -5.12 18.47 -3.44
C SER A 30 -5.96 19.47 -4.23
N MET A 31 -7.27 19.36 -4.07
CA MET A 31 -8.23 20.36 -4.55
C MET A 31 -8.33 21.55 -3.58
N ASN A 32 -7.79 21.42 -2.37
CA ASN A 32 -7.69 22.49 -1.40
C ASN A 32 -6.42 23.31 -1.62
N ALA A 33 -6.56 24.59 -2.01
CA ALA A 33 -5.44 25.48 -2.29
C ALA A 33 -4.50 25.74 -1.09
N SER A 34 -4.94 25.44 0.13
CA SER A 34 -4.11 25.56 1.34
C SER A 34 -3.26 24.31 1.62
N GLU A 35 -3.46 23.24 0.85
CA GLU A 35 -2.72 22.00 0.98
C GLU A 35 -1.72 21.82 -0.17
N PRO A 36 -0.54 21.24 0.09
CA PRO A 36 0.47 21.10 -0.93
C PRO A 36 0.07 20.04 -1.96
N SER A 37 0.20 20.37 -3.23
CA SER A 37 0.33 19.40 -4.32
C SER A 37 1.80 19.23 -4.67
N GLY A 38 2.18 18.09 -5.23
CA GLY A 38 3.55 17.85 -5.61
C GLY A 38 3.87 16.39 -5.92
N THR A 39 5.16 16.09 -5.99
CA THR A 39 5.65 14.74 -6.23
C THR A 39 6.63 14.31 -5.16
N CYS A 40 6.50 13.08 -4.68
CA CYS A 40 7.50 12.46 -3.82
C CYS A 40 8.30 11.42 -4.61
N THR A 41 9.61 11.38 -4.42
CA THR A 41 10.48 10.29 -4.88
C THR A 41 11.29 9.76 -3.72
N GLY A 42 11.39 8.45 -3.60
CA GLY A 42 12.08 7.86 -2.46
C GLY A 42 12.20 6.35 -2.55
N ILE A 43 12.48 5.75 -1.40
CA ILE A 43 12.59 4.32 -1.20
C ILE A 43 11.56 3.88 -0.16
N ALA A 44 10.91 2.75 -0.43
CA ALA A 44 10.10 2.04 0.52
C ALA A 44 10.69 0.65 0.80
N THR A 45 10.58 0.18 2.04
CA THR A 45 11.06 -1.13 2.46
C THR A 45 9.99 -1.84 3.26
N PHE A 46 9.75 -3.11 2.91
CA PHE A 46 8.92 -4.03 3.69
C PHE A 46 9.81 -5.06 4.38
N THR A 47 9.78 -5.05 5.71
CA THR A 47 10.55 -5.97 6.55
C THR A 47 9.60 -6.86 7.35
N SER A 48 9.66 -8.17 7.12
CA SER A 48 8.93 -9.16 7.90
C SER A 48 9.33 -9.09 9.38
N ARG A 49 8.33 -9.19 10.27
CA ARG A 49 8.56 -9.23 11.72
C ARG A 49 7.56 -10.15 12.41
N GLN A 50 7.83 -10.46 13.68
CA GLN A 50 6.91 -11.25 14.49
C GLN A 50 5.59 -10.49 14.68
N PRO A 51 4.43 -11.09 14.38
CA PRO A 51 3.13 -10.46 14.61
C PRO A 51 2.97 -10.04 16.06
N ALA A 52 2.69 -8.76 16.29
CA ALA A 52 2.43 -8.29 17.64
C ALA A 52 1.04 -8.75 18.12
N VAL A 53 0.99 -9.20 19.36
CA VAL A 53 -0.26 -9.59 20.00
C VAL A 53 -1.01 -8.33 20.44
N PHE A 54 -2.33 -8.31 20.28
CA PHE A 54 -3.19 -7.23 20.76
C PHE A 54 -4.48 -7.77 21.35
N LEU A 55 -5.14 -6.97 22.17
CA LEU A 55 -6.49 -7.26 22.66
C LEU A 55 -7.50 -6.60 21.71
N ASP A 56 -8.53 -7.33 21.30
CA ASP A 56 -9.67 -6.75 20.61
C ASP A 56 -10.61 -6.04 21.61
N GLY A 57 -11.73 -5.50 21.11
CA GLY A 57 -12.72 -4.81 21.96
C GLY A 57 -13.43 -5.70 22.97
N ASP A 58 -13.26 -7.03 22.90
CA ASP A 58 -13.80 -8.02 23.83
C ASP A 58 -12.73 -8.56 24.79
N ASP A 59 -11.57 -7.89 24.91
CA ASP A 59 -10.40 -8.34 25.68
C ASP A 59 -9.86 -9.72 25.23
N LYS A 60 -10.13 -10.14 23.99
CA LYS A 60 -9.56 -11.39 23.46
C LYS A 60 -8.23 -11.12 22.81
N LEU A 61 -7.30 -12.03 23.08
CA LEU A 61 -5.97 -12.01 22.51
C LEU A 61 -6.04 -12.35 21.02
N GLN A 62 -5.74 -11.38 20.18
CA GLN A 62 -5.67 -11.52 18.73
C GLN A 62 -4.23 -11.38 18.25
N THR A 63 -3.88 -12.15 17.23
CA THR A 63 -2.63 -12.01 16.49
C THR A 63 -2.92 -12.11 15.00
N ALA A 64 -2.19 -11.34 14.20
CA ALA A 64 -2.22 -11.51 12.76
C ALA A 64 -1.46 -12.79 12.38
N SER A 65 -1.81 -13.40 11.24
CA SER A 65 -1.08 -14.53 10.66
C SER A 65 0.35 -14.12 10.30
N LYS A 66 0.53 -12.94 9.69
CA LYS A 66 1.83 -12.38 9.30
C LYS A 66 1.85 -10.86 9.48
N GLU A 67 3.03 -10.31 9.72
CA GLU A 67 3.23 -8.87 9.93
C GLU A 67 4.50 -8.37 9.23
N MET A 68 4.41 -7.20 8.62
CA MET A 68 5.53 -6.48 8.02
C MET A 68 5.57 -5.04 8.51
N LEU A 69 6.76 -4.54 8.81
CA LEU A 69 7.00 -3.11 8.93
C LEU A 69 7.25 -2.53 7.54
N TYR A 70 6.40 -1.61 7.13
CA TYR A 70 6.64 -0.74 5.99
C TYR A 70 7.33 0.54 6.47
N SER A 71 8.43 0.92 5.84
CA SER A 71 9.09 2.21 6.04
C SER A 71 9.33 2.88 4.70
N GLU A 72 8.99 4.15 4.58
CA GLU A 72 9.31 4.97 3.40
C GLU A 72 10.08 6.21 3.80
N GLN A 73 10.95 6.66 2.90
CA GLN A 73 11.70 7.89 3.02
C GLN A 73 12.07 8.44 1.65
N GLY A 74 12.18 9.77 1.54
CA GLY A 74 12.56 10.42 0.30
C GLY A 74 12.40 11.92 0.35
N GLU A 75 12.23 12.51 -0.83
CA GLU A 75 12.04 13.94 -1.00
C GLU A 75 10.67 14.22 -1.62
N PHE A 76 10.01 15.26 -1.12
CA PHE A 76 8.81 15.85 -1.67
C PHE A 76 9.16 17.17 -2.35
N GLU A 77 8.79 17.31 -3.61
CA GLU A 77 8.91 18.53 -4.41
C GLU A 77 7.51 19.08 -4.69
N MET A 78 7.24 20.28 -4.20
CA MET A 78 5.94 20.94 -4.35
C MET A 78 5.71 21.35 -5.80
N THR A 79 4.49 21.25 -6.32
CA THR A 79 4.14 21.83 -7.62
C THR A 79 3.73 23.30 -7.46
N SER A 80 4.26 24.16 -8.33
CA SER A 80 3.88 25.58 -8.38
C SER A 80 2.61 25.77 -9.21
N ALA A 81 1.73 26.69 -8.78
CA ALA A 81 0.64 27.20 -9.61
C ALA A 81 1.10 28.21 -10.69
N GLY A 82 2.41 28.46 -10.84
CA GLY A 82 3.00 29.39 -11.83
C GLY A 82 4.47 29.09 -12.15
N SER A 83 5.15 29.96 -12.90
CA SER A 83 6.50 29.74 -13.48
C SER A 83 7.69 29.80 -12.50
N ALA A 84 7.50 29.47 -11.21
CA ALA A 84 8.58 29.46 -10.23
C ALA A 84 9.55 28.30 -10.51
N THR A 85 10.85 28.60 -10.62
CA THR A 85 11.89 27.66 -11.04
C THR A 85 12.70 27.04 -9.88
N ASN A 86 12.34 27.34 -8.63
CA ASN A 86 13.00 26.80 -7.42
C ASN A 86 11.94 26.45 -6.36
N LEU A 87 11.28 25.32 -6.56
CA LEU A 87 10.24 24.86 -5.63
C LEU A 87 10.87 24.25 -4.37
N PRO A 88 10.30 24.50 -3.18
CA PRO A 88 10.82 23.91 -1.95
C PRO A 88 10.82 22.38 -2.03
N LYS A 89 11.94 21.79 -1.57
CA LYS A 89 12.07 20.35 -1.38
C LYS A 89 12.09 20.04 0.11
N PHE A 90 11.36 19.00 0.50
CA PHE A 90 11.27 18.57 1.89
C PHE A 90 11.58 17.08 1.99
N SER A 91 12.43 16.70 2.92
CA SER A 91 12.56 15.28 3.27
C SER A 91 11.28 14.78 3.94
N PHE A 92 10.81 13.60 3.58
CA PHE A 92 9.75 12.92 4.30
C PHE A 92 10.20 11.53 4.73
N SER A 93 9.60 11.04 5.80
CA SER A 93 9.64 9.61 6.16
C SER A 93 8.32 9.22 6.83
N ARG A 94 7.88 7.99 6.60
CA ARG A 94 6.69 7.41 7.24
C ARG A 94 6.89 5.93 7.51
N LYS A 95 6.21 5.42 8.54
CA LYS A 95 6.18 3.99 8.86
C LYS A 95 4.73 3.54 9.05
N TYR A 96 4.45 2.34 8.59
CA TYR A 96 3.18 1.65 8.81
C TYR A 96 3.45 0.18 9.15
N VAL A 97 2.49 -0.45 9.83
CA VAL A 97 2.51 -1.90 10.02
C VAL A 97 1.43 -2.52 9.17
N TRP A 98 1.83 -3.43 8.29
CA TRP A 98 0.93 -4.21 7.47
C TRP A 98 0.73 -5.57 8.14
N ARG A 99 -0.51 -6.04 8.16
CA ARG A 99 -0.91 -7.29 8.80
C ARG A 99 -1.81 -8.10 7.90
N LEU A 100 -1.41 -9.33 7.62
CA LEU A 100 -2.28 -10.35 7.02
C LEU A 100 -3.02 -11.05 8.15
N GLN A 101 -4.35 -10.89 8.20
CA GLN A 101 -5.14 -11.34 9.36
C GLN A 101 -5.30 -12.87 9.38
N ASP A 102 -6.00 -13.43 8.40
CA ASP A 102 -6.21 -14.88 8.26
C ASP A 102 -5.91 -15.31 6.83
N GLU A 103 -4.78 -15.99 6.65
CA GLU A 103 -4.33 -16.47 5.34
C GLU A 103 -5.25 -17.55 4.73
N LYS A 104 -6.03 -18.25 5.57
CA LYS A 104 -6.93 -19.34 5.17
C LYS A 104 -8.39 -18.87 5.02
N SER A 105 -8.68 -17.63 5.38
CA SER A 105 -10.01 -17.05 5.26
C SER A 105 -10.48 -17.00 3.81
N ALA A 106 -11.78 -17.21 3.61
CA ALA A 106 -12.46 -17.02 2.33
C ALA A 106 -12.40 -15.56 1.84
N THR A 107 -12.20 -14.61 2.76
CA THR A 107 -12.05 -13.18 2.49
C THR A 107 -10.76 -12.68 3.13
N PRO A 108 -9.60 -13.03 2.54
CA PRO A 108 -8.31 -12.72 3.11
C PRO A 108 -8.11 -11.19 3.05
N GLU A 109 -7.73 -10.61 4.18
CA GLU A 109 -7.66 -9.16 4.40
C GLU A 109 -6.25 -8.76 4.83
N ILE A 110 -5.77 -7.64 4.27
CA ILE A 110 -4.63 -6.91 4.81
C ILE A 110 -5.16 -5.68 5.54
N SER A 111 -4.64 -5.47 6.75
CA SER A 111 -4.86 -4.25 7.52
C SER A 111 -3.56 -3.45 7.63
N VAL A 112 -3.67 -2.14 7.50
CA VAL A 112 -2.57 -1.18 7.58
C VAL A 112 -2.78 -0.32 8.81
N TRP A 113 -1.74 -0.19 9.62
CA TRP A 113 -1.79 0.46 10.92
C TRP A 113 -0.77 1.59 11.00
N PHE A 114 -1.14 2.67 11.67
CA PHE A 114 -0.20 3.70 12.04
C PHE A 114 0.79 3.17 13.08
N VAL A 115 1.98 3.77 13.09
CA VAL A 115 3.03 3.50 14.05
C VAL A 115 3.17 4.70 14.98
N LYS A 116 3.38 4.45 16.28
CA LYS A 116 3.58 5.53 17.24
C LYS A 116 4.84 6.33 16.88
N PRO A 117 4.81 7.67 16.97
CA PRO A 117 5.95 8.52 16.63
C PRO A 117 7.25 8.07 17.31
N GLY A 118 8.35 8.03 16.56
CA GLY A 118 9.66 7.64 17.07
C GLY A 118 9.83 6.16 17.44
N SER A 119 8.88 5.30 17.08
CA SER A 119 8.91 3.88 17.40
C SER A 119 8.58 3.00 16.18
N GLU A 120 8.42 1.70 16.42
CA GLU A 120 7.86 0.72 15.47
C GLU A 120 6.61 0.02 16.03
N GLN A 121 6.09 0.53 17.15
CA GLN A 121 4.89 0.00 17.78
C GLN A 121 3.64 0.44 17.05
N ILE A 122 2.68 -0.47 16.94
CA ILE A 122 1.36 -0.15 16.40
C ILE A 122 0.68 0.89 17.27
N ASP A 123 -0.01 1.81 16.63
CA ASP A 123 -0.88 2.80 17.25
C ASP A 123 -2.34 2.42 16.97
N TYR A 124 -2.96 3.02 15.95
CA TYR A 124 -4.34 2.73 15.56
C TYR A 124 -4.46 2.32 14.09
N LEU A 125 -5.58 1.71 13.75
CA LEU A 125 -5.87 1.24 12.40
C LEU A 125 -5.95 2.42 11.43
N PHE A 126 -5.21 2.34 10.31
CA PHE A 126 -5.37 3.28 9.21
C PHE A 126 -6.50 2.84 8.30
N HIS A 127 -6.36 1.67 7.65
CA HIS A 127 -7.45 1.08 6.86
C HIS A 127 -7.23 -0.41 6.64
N LYS A 128 -8.22 -1.06 6.06
CA LYS A 128 -8.20 -2.46 5.62
C LYS A 128 -8.48 -2.51 4.13
N PHE A 129 -7.94 -3.51 3.44
CA PHE A 129 -8.28 -3.79 2.06
C PHE A 129 -8.32 -5.28 1.78
N LEU A 130 -9.13 -5.65 0.79
CA LEU A 130 -9.39 -7.03 0.39
C LEU A 130 -9.26 -7.21 -1.11
N VAL A 131 -9.00 -8.45 -1.55
CA VAL A 131 -8.91 -8.79 -2.98
C VAL A 131 -10.28 -8.69 -3.64
N GLN A 132 -10.44 -7.73 -4.54
CA GLN A 132 -11.65 -7.53 -5.32
C GLN A 132 -11.68 -8.46 -6.53
N ASP A 133 -10.59 -8.47 -7.30
CA ASP A 133 -10.48 -9.30 -8.50
C ASP A 133 -9.06 -9.81 -8.74
N VAL A 134 -8.98 -10.92 -9.47
CA VAL A 134 -7.73 -11.53 -9.92
C VAL A 134 -7.90 -11.88 -11.39
N THR A 135 -7.13 -11.22 -12.25
CA THR A 135 -7.23 -11.37 -13.70
C THR A 135 -5.88 -11.75 -14.29
N ALA A 136 -5.90 -12.66 -15.26
CA ALA A 136 -4.70 -12.95 -16.05
C ALA A 136 -4.56 -11.85 -17.12
N ASP A 137 -3.41 -11.18 -17.13
CA ASP A 137 -3.06 -10.27 -18.20
C ASP A 137 -2.31 -11.03 -19.30
N LYS A 138 -3.00 -11.21 -20.42
CA LYS A 138 -2.49 -11.87 -21.62
C LYS A 138 -1.97 -10.88 -22.67
N LYS A 139 -1.94 -9.58 -22.36
CA LYS A 139 -1.55 -8.52 -23.31
C LYS A 139 -0.05 -8.24 -23.32
N LEU A 140 0.71 -8.75 -22.35
CA LEU A 140 2.17 -8.65 -22.36
C LEU A 140 2.79 -9.87 -23.07
N ASP A 141 3.98 -9.67 -23.65
CA ASP A 141 4.86 -10.73 -24.16
C ASP A 141 5.22 -11.79 -23.10
N GLN A 142 4.87 -11.53 -21.82
CA GLN A 142 5.05 -12.42 -20.68
C GLN A 142 3.73 -12.52 -19.88
N PRO A 143 3.28 -13.74 -19.54
CA PRO A 143 2.06 -13.92 -18.75
C PRO A 143 2.24 -13.32 -17.35
N SER A 144 1.28 -12.50 -16.94
CA SER A 144 1.22 -11.94 -15.60
C SER A 144 -0.19 -12.01 -15.03
N THR A 145 -0.29 -12.01 -13.70
CA THR A 145 -1.55 -11.96 -12.98
C THR A 145 -1.69 -10.59 -12.32
N ILE A 146 -2.79 -9.89 -12.60
CA ILE A 146 -3.16 -8.63 -11.95
C ILE A 146 -4.07 -8.93 -10.77
N VAL A 147 -3.66 -8.46 -9.59
CA VAL A 147 -4.45 -8.55 -8.35
C VAL A 147 -4.92 -7.15 -7.99
N GLN A 148 -6.24 -6.96 -7.98
CA GLN A 148 -6.84 -5.69 -7.58
C GLN A 148 -7.40 -5.82 -6.17
N CYS A 149 -6.99 -4.90 -5.30
CA CYS A 149 -7.50 -4.82 -3.94
C CYS A 149 -8.10 -3.44 -3.69
N SER A 150 -9.08 -3.37 -2.79
CA SER A 150 -9.58 -2.07 -2.33
C SER A 150 -10.13 -2.12 -0.92
N GLY A 151 -10.26 -0.95 -0.32
CA GLY A 151 -10.98 -0.74 0.91
C GLY A 151 -11.16 0.73 1.19
N GLY A 152 -12.02 1.06 2.15
CA GLY A 152 -12.29 2.44 2.49
C GLY A 152 -13.05 2.55 3.80
N HIS A 153 -13.07 3.75 4.35
CA HIS A 153 -13.81 4.06 5.56
C HIS A 153 -14.16 5.54 5.59
N LEU A 154 -15.26 5.85 6.28
CA LEU A 154 -15.60 7.23 6.62
C LEU A 154 -14.78 7.65 7.83
N CYS A 155 -14.10 8.78 7.74
CA CYS A 155 -13.41 9.40 8.87
C CYS A 155 -13.99 10.79 9.08
N VAL A 156 -14.86 10.90 10.09
CA VAL A 156 -15.63 12.10 10.40
C VAL A 156 -16.50 12.51 9.21
N GLU A 157 -16.03 13.42 8.36
CA GLU A 157 -16.77 13.99 7.22
C GLU A 157 -16.13 13.66 5.87
N ASP A 158 -14.92 13.10 5.84
CA ASP A 158 -14.26 12.74 4.59
C ASP A 158 -14.25 11.21 4.44
N TYR A 159 -14.53 10.73 3.22
CA TYR A 159 -14.44 9.33 2.87
C TYR A 159 -13.05 9.02 2.31
N TYR A 160 -12.36 8.09 2.97
CA TYR A 160 -11.03 7.63 2.58
C TYR A 160 -11.20 6.32 1.82
N SER A 161 -10.68 6.26 0.59
CA SER A 161 -10.70 5.08 -0.27
C SER A 161 -9.29 4.76 -0.75
N SER A 162 -8.89 3.50 -0.66
CA SER A 162 -7.62 3.00 -1.21
C SER A 162 -7.90 1.91 -2.22
N THR A 163 -7.32 2.02 -3.41
CA THR A 163 -7.28 0.96 -4.42
C THR A 163 -5.83 0.60 -4.68
N TYR A 164 -5.56 -0.70 -4.80
CA TYR A 164 -4.25 -1.25 -5.09
C TYR A 164 -4.32 -2.12 -6.33
N THR A 165 -3.30 -2.01 -7.17
CA THR A 165 -3.13 -2.87 -8.35
C THR A 165 -1.73 -3.46 -8.30
N PHE A 166 -1.66 -4.77 -8.16
CA PHE A 166 -0.40 -5.52 -8.08
C PHE A 166 -0.21 -6.38 -9.32
N GLN A 167 0.99 -6.37 -9.88
CA GLN A 167 1.33 -7.19 -11.04
C GLN A 167 2.27 -8.32 -10.63
N LEU A 168 1.75 -9.55 -10.61
CA LEU A 168 2.52 -10.75 -10.32
C LEU A 168 3.05 -11.38 -11.61
N CYS A 169 4.35 -11.66 -11.67
CA CYS A 169 4.96 -12.40 -12.78
C CYS A 169 4.78 -13.92 -12.59
N GLU A 170 4.46 -14.63 -13.68
CA GLU A 170 4.27 -16.09 -13.64
C GLU A 170 5.55 -16.89 -13.97
N SER A 171 6.59 -16.24 -14.50
CA SER A 171 7.82 -16.90 -14.95
C SER A 171 9.06 -16.46 -14.18
N SER A 172 9.92 -17.42 -13.85
CA SER A 172 11.25 -17.23 -13.27
C SER A 172 12.23 -16.46 -14.16
N ALA A 173 11.87 -16.19 -15.42
CA ALA A 173 12.69 -15.45 -16.37
C ALA A 173 12.66 -13.92 -16.17
N CYS A 174 11.74 -13.40 -15.36
CA CYS A 174 11.54 -11.96 -15.13
C CYS A 174 12.27 -11.43 -13.89
N SER A 175 12.87 -12.30 -13.08
CA SER A 175 13.45 -11.94 -11.79
C SER A 175 14.85 -12.49 -11.66
N SER A 176 15.84 -11.60 -11.52
CA SER A 176 16.97 -11.90 -10.65
C SER A 176 16.39 -12.05 -9.23
N ASP A 177 16.43 -13.27 -8.71
CA ASP A 177 16.05 -13.66 -7.36
C ASP A 177 14.58 -13.39 -6.93
N ASN A 178 13.74 -14.42 -6.97
CA ASN A 178 12.53 -14.59 -6.13
C ASN A 178 11.38 -13.55 -6.18
N PHE A 179 11.46 -12.48 -6.98
CA PHE A 179 10.36 -11.50 -7.03
C PHE A 179 9.18 -11.99 -7.89
N LEU A 180 8.21 -12.59 -7.22
CA LEU A 180 6.88 -12.89 -7.79
C LEU A 180 6.10 -11.61 -8.12
N LEU A 181 6.41 -10.46 -7.50
CA LEU A 181 5.74 -9.18 -7.68
C LEU A 181 6.63 -8.22 -8.47
N ALA A 182 6.21 -7.85 -9.67
CA ALA A 182 7.01 -7.05 -10.62
C ALA A 182 6.92 -5.55 -10.36
N CYS A 183 5.73 -5.05 -10.04
CA CYS A 183 5.47 -3.67 -9.67
C CYS A 183 4.06 -3.59 -9.08
N TRP A 184 3.75 -2.46 -8.45
CA TRP A 184 2.39 -2.20 -7.99
C TRP A 184 2.11 -0.72 -7.81
N ASN A 185 0.83 -0.40 -7.79
CA ASN A 185 0.32 0.96 -7.66
C ASN A 185 -0.71 1.04 -6.54
N MET A 186 -0.75 2.18 -5.88
CA MET A 186 -1.78 2.58 -4.91
C MET A 186 -2.42 3.89 -5.36
N LEU A 187 -3.74 3.92 -5.42
CA LEU A 187 -4.55 5.12 -5.49
C LEU A 187 -5.23 5.32 -4.14
N HIS A 188 -4.95 6.42 -3.46
CA HIS A 188 -5.63 6.84 -2.24
C HIS A 188 -6.42 8.12 -2.53
N GLU A 189 -7.73 8.06 -2.35
CA GLU A 189 -8.62 9.20 -2.54
C GLU A 189 -9.25 9.56 -1.20
N VAL A 190 -9.22 10.85 -0.88
CA VAL A 190 -9.96 11.41 0.24
C VAL A 190 -10.99 12.35 -0.37
N ARG A 191 -12.26 11.96 -0.31
CA ARG A 191 -13.36 12.79 -0.84
C ARG A 191 -14.17 13.36 0.31
N GLY A 192 -14.26 14.68 0.37
CA GLY A 192 -15.00 15.36 1.42
C GLY A 192 -14.61 16.83 1.55
N PRO A 193 -15.32 17.60 2.38
CA PRO A 193 -15.21 19.04 2.42
C PRO A 193 -13.88 19.57 2.98
N LYS A 194 -13.07 18.74 3.65
CA LYS A 194 -11.84 19.23 4.33
C LYS A 194 -10.59 19.08 3.50
N LYS A 195 -10.33 17.87 2.99
CA LYS A 195 -9.08 17.55 2.29
C LYS A 195 -9.23 17.56 0.78
N ASP A 196 -10.18 16.78 0.27
CA ASP A 196 -10.38 16.55 -1.18
C ASP A 196 -9.04 16.32 -1.93
N GLN A 197 -8.48 15.13 -1.75
CA GLN A 197 -7.13 14.79 -2.20
C GLN A 197 -7.09 13.48 -2.98
N ILE A 198 -6.18 13.43 -3.96
CA ILE A 198 -5.83 12.24 -4.72
C ILE A 198 -4.33 12.00 -4.57
N ILE A 199 -3.97 10.79 -4.16
CA ILE A 199 -2.59 10.35 -3.98
C ILE A 199 -2.37 9.10 -4.82
N GLU A 200 -1.49 9.19 -5.81
CA GLU A 200 -1.09 8.05 -6.64
C GLU A 200 0.34 7.68 -6.27
N THR A 201 0.59 6.41 -5.95
CA THR A 201 1.94 5.93 -5.64
C THR A 201 2.26 4.70 -6.49
N GLU A 202 3.39 4.75 -7.18
CA GLU A 202 3.97 3.65 -7.95
C GLU A 202 5.16 3.07 -7.18
N PHE A 203 5.28 1.74 -7.21
CA PHE A 203 6.34 0.97 -6.58
C PHE A 203 6.97 0.02 -7.60
N VAL A 204 8.30 0.13 -7.75
CA VAL A 204 9.11 -0.73 -8.63
C VAL A 204 10.25 -1.32 -7.81
N PRO A 205 10.60 -2.62 -7.94
CA PRO A 205 11.71 -3.23 -7.22
C PRO A 205 13.02 -2.47 -7.48
N THR A 206 13.90 -2.41 -6.47
CA THR A 206 15.26 -1.86 -6.60
C THR A 206 16.27 -2.88 -7.06
#